data_AF-A0A846Q2R8-F1
#
_entry.id   AF-A0A846Q2R8-F1
#
_cell.length_a   1.000
_cell.length_b   1.000
_cell.length_c   1.000
_cell.angle_alpha   90.00
_cell.angle_beta   90.00
_cell.angle_gamma   90.00
#
_symmetry.space_group_name_H-M   'P 1'
#
loop_
_entity.id
_entity.type
_entity.pdbx_description
1 polymer ?
#
loop_
_entity_poly.entity_id
_entity_poly.type
_entity_poly.pdbx_seq_one_letter_code
_entity_poly.pdbx_strand_id
1 'polypeptide(L)'
;MTQKKRTKHEETRKEIEKEKEVVEEKKEVEEKTDKKTEKKIERQIARGKKTKEEVTEKAKKETREEKGPRRRDVRRREEEIAEWVPKTRLGNEVLKGEYKSLEDLLEKGEIILEPEVVDYLVPEIKQELIYIGGTPGKGGGARRTPTKMTARMHKSGRRFKLNAVMVVGNEDGIVGIGKSVSNEHRVAIEKALQQAKLNVIKVRRGCGSWECNCGGDHSIPFKIEGKVGSVKVVLLPTPTGVGIVAGDETKKVIRLAGIRDVWVKTYGMTSTRGNLAFAVVEALKNLSRTKGDM
;
A
#
# COMPACT_ATOMS: atom_id res chain seq x y z
N MET A 1 8.41 74.72 71.47
CA MET A 1 8.07 74.33 70.07
C MET A 1 8.80 73.03 69.63
N THR A 2 9.21 72.14 70.55
CA THR A 2 10.27 71.15 70.26
C THR A 2 9.93 69.68 70.54
N GLN A 3 8.78 69.35 71.17
CA GLN A 3 8.38 67.95 71.40
C GLN A 3 7.35 67.42 70.39
N LYS A 4 6.32 68.21 70.01
CA LYS A 4 5.28 67.83 69.04
C LYS A 4 5.75 67.64 67.59
N LYS A 5 6.89 68.25 67.20
CA LYS A 5 7.52 68.06 65.88
C LYS A 5 8.42 66.82 65.84
N ARG A 6 8.96 66.36 66.97
CA ARG A 6 9.78 65.13 67.03
C ARG A 6 8.92 63.87 66.96
N THR A 7 7.77 63.83 67.65
CA THR A 7 6.86 62.68 67.63
C THR A 7 6.24 62.44 66.25
N LYS A 8 5.78 63.49 65.55
CA LYS A 8 5.28 63.38 64.17
C LYS A 8 6.34 62.91 63.16
N HIS A 9 7.61 63.26 63.38
CA HIS A 9 8.69 62.85 62.48
C HIS A 9 9.14 61.40 62.71
N GLU A 10 8.91 60.88 63.91
CA GLU A 10 9.19 59.49 64.29
C GLU A 10 8.05 58.55 63.85
N GLU A 11 6.79 58.99 63.95
CA GLU A 11 5.62 58.26 63.42
C GLU A 11 5.68 58.16 61.89
N THR A 12 5.99 59.25 61.19
CA THR A 12 6.16 59.23 59.72
C THR A 12 7.34 58.38 59.27
N ARG A 13 8.43 58.32 60.04
CA ARG A 13 9.55 57.38 59.75
C ARG A 13 9.13 55.94 59.91
N LYS A 14 8.39 55.59 60.96
CA LYS A 14 7.88 54.23 61.21
C LYS A 14 6.84 53.80 60.16
N GLU A 15 6.04 54.72 59.64
CA GLU A 15 5.11 54.45 58.52
C GLU A 15 5.87 54.20 57.20
N ILE A 16 6.89 55.01 56.89
CA ILE A 16 7.72 54.83 55.69
C ILE A 16 8.53 53.53 55.77
N GLU A 17 9.00 53.13 56.95
CA GLU A 17 9.75 51.88 57.14
C GLU A 17 8.84 50.66 56.92
N LYS A 18 7.60 50.70 57.42
CA LYS A 18 6.58 49.67 57.16
C LYS A 18 6.17 49.60 55.69
N GLU A 19 6.01 50.74 55.01
CA GLU A 19 5.72 50.75 53.57
C GLU A 19 6.87 50.15 52.75
N LYS A 20 8.13 50.40 53.12
CA LYS A 20 9.29 49.80 52.46
C LYS A 20 9.35 48.29 52.64
N GLU A 21 9.06 47.80 53.84
CA GLU A 21 9.03 46.36 54.16
C GLU A 21 7.95 45.63 53.35
N VAL A 22 6.76 46.23 53.22
CA VAL A 22 5.65 45.69 52.40
C VAL A 22 5.99 45.70 50.90
N VAL A 23 6.74 46.70 50.42
CA VAL A 23 7.19 46.75 49.01
C VAL A 23 8.27 45.69 48.74
N GLU A 24 9.13 45.41 49.72
CA GLU A 24 10.18 44.39 49.61
C GLU A 24 9.60 42.97 49.61
N GLU A 25 8.60 42.69 50.47
CA GLU A 25 7.85 41.43 50.43
C GLU A 25 7.11 41.24 49.10
N LYS A 26 6.49 42.29 48.55
CA LYS A 26 5.80 42.20 47.25
C LYS A 26 6.76 41.87 46.12
N LYS A 27 7.95 42.47 46.10
CA LYS A 27 9.00 42.15 45.11
C LYS A 27 9.49 40.72 45.23
N GLU A 28 9.69 40.21 46.45
CA GLU A 28 10.07 38.81 46.66
C GLU A 28 8.99 37.84 46.17
N VAL A 29 7.71 38.15 46.40
CA VAL A 29 6.58 37.32 45.94
C VAL A 29 6.50 37.32 44.42
N GLU A 30 6.68 38.47 43.77
CA GLU A 30 6.65 38.63 42.31
C GLU A 30 7.81 37.87 41.64
N GLU A 31 9.02 37.95 42.18
CA GLU A 31 10.19 37.22 41.69
C GLU A 31 10.04 35.69 41.87
N LYS A 32 9.39 35.26 42.96
CA LYS A 32 9.06 33.84 43.20
C LYS A 32 7.98 33.34 42.24
N THR A 33 7.02 34.18 41.85
CA THR A 33 6.00 33.82 40.86
C THR A 33 6.57 33.71 39.45
N ASP A 34 7.48 34.61 39.05
CA ASP A 34 8.12 34.60 37.72
C ASP A 34 9.05 33.40 37.53
N LYS A 35 9.87 33.07 38.53
CA LYS A 35 10.72 31.86 38.50
C LYS A 35 9.89 30.57 38.42
N LYS A 36 8.65 30.59 38.91
CA LYS A 36 7.73 29.43 38.89
C LYS A 36 7.01 29.30 37.55
N THR A 37 6.67 30.42 36.90
CA THR A 37 6.09 30.44 35.55
C THR A 37 7.14 30.05 34.50
N GLU A 38 8.38 30.56 34.59
CA GLU A 38 9.49 30.18 33.71
C GLU A 38 9.78 28.67 33.76
N LYS A 39 9.91 28.08 34.96
CA LYS A 39 10.07 26.63 35.13
C LYS A 39 8.91 25.81 34.57
N LYS A 40 7.69 26.37 34.55
CA LYS A 40 6.51 25.71 33.99
C LYS A 40 6.53 25.75 32.46
N ILE A 41 6.97 26.87 31.87
CA ILE A 41 7.18 27.04 30.43
C ILE A 41 8.29 26.12 29.93
N GLU A 42 9.44 26.05 30.62
CA GLU A 42 10.54 25.14 30.26
C GLU A 42 10.10 23.67 30.29
N ARG A 43 9.31 23.26 31.30
CA ARG A 43 8.74 21.90 31.36
C ARG A 43 7.77 21.63 30.22
N GLN A 44 6.96 22.60 29.80
CA GLN A 44 6.06 22.46 28.64
C GLN A 44 6.84 22.35 27.32
N ILE A 45 7.90 23.14 27.14
CA ILE A 45 8.78 23.08 25.96
C ILE A 45 9.52 21.73 25.91
N ALA A 46 10.05 21.25 27.04
CA ALA A 46 10.70 19.94 27.12
C ALA A 46 9.73 18.79 26.81
N ARG A 47 8.49 18.88 27.30
CA ARG A 47 7.44 17.88 27.00
C ARG A 47 7.01 17.92 25.53
N GLY A 48 6.95 19.11 24.93
CA GLY A 48 6.69 19.30 23.49
C GLY A 48 7.82 18.82 22.57
N LYS A 49 9.09 18.91 23.01
CA LYS A 49 10.23 18.35 22.28
C LYS A 49 10.23 16.82 22.30
N LYS A 50 9.95 16.21 23.47
CA LYS A 50 9.81 14.74 23.61
C LYS A 50 8.70 14.17 22.73
N THR A 51 7.53 14.83 22.69
CA THR A 51 6.44 14.38 21.83
C THR A 51 6.75 14.55 20.34
N LYS A 52 7.46 15.61 19.93
CA LYS A 52 7.93 15.74 18.54
C LYS A 52 8.92 14.65 18.16
N GLU A 53 9.89 14.33 19.03
CA GLU A 53 10.85 13.24 18.79
C GLU A 53 10.15 11.88 18.69
N GLU A 54 9.23 11.56 19.60
CA GLU A 54 8.43 10.32 19.56
C GLU A 54 7.54 10.22 18.32
N VAL A 55 6.95 11.34 17.87
CA VAL A 55 6.15 11.38 16.64
C VAL A 55 7.04 11.23 15.41
N THR A 56 8.24 11.83 15.38
CA THR A 56 9.19 11.63 14.28
C THR A 56 9.76 10.22 14.24
N GLU A 57 9.98 9.57 15.40
CA GLU A 57 10.38 8.16 15.46
C GLU A 57 9.25 7.23 15.03
N LYS A 58 8.00 7.51 15.41
CA LYS A 58 6.82 6.78 14.91
C LYS A 58 6.64 6.94 13.41
N ALA A 59 6.76 8.16 12.89
CA ALA A 59 6.70 8.42 11.44
C ALA A 59 7.87 7.73 10.68
N LYS A 60 9.08 7.71 11.25
CA LYS A 60 10.22 6.93 10.73
C LYS A 60 10.02 5.41 10.84
N LYS A 61 9.30 4.91 11.85
CA LYS A 61 8.95 3.49 11.99
C LYS A 61 7.89 3.07 10.98
N GLU A 62 6.86 3.89 10.78
CA GLU A 62 5.78 3.65 9.81
C GLU A 62 6.30 3.71 8.37
N THR A 63 7.19 4.65 8.02
CA THR A 63 7.85 4.67 6.70
C THR A 63 8.88 3.56 6.51
N ARG A 64 9.43 2.97 7.58
CA ARG A 64 10.35 1.83 7.51
C ARG A 64 9.63 0.47 7.38
N GLU A 65 8.30 0.45 7.51
CA GLU A 65 7.45 -0.72 7.25
C GLU A 65 7.01 -0.87 5.79
N GLU A 66 7.17 0.17 4.95
CA GLU A 66 7.26 -0.02 3.49
C GLU A 66 8.64 -0.59 3.13
N LYS A 67 8.86 -1.85 3.51
CA LYS A 67 10.10 -2.56 3.18
C LYS A 67 10.16 -2.79 1.68
N GLY A 68 10.88 -1.90 0.99
CA GLY A 68 11.46 -2.19 -0.32
C GLY A 68 12.25 -3.51 -0.29
N PRO A 69 12.54 -4.09 -1.46
CA PRO A 69 13.18 -5.41 -1.56
C PRO A 69 14.48 -5.44 -0.76
N ARG A 70 14.75 -6.55 -0.05
CA ARG A 70 15.98 -6.67 0.73
C ARG A 70 17.15 -6.63 -0.26
N ARG A 71 18.25 -5.96 0.11
CA ARG A 71 19.46 -5.82 -0.76
C ARG A 71 19.99 -7.15 -1.33
N ARG A 72 19.75 -8.26 -0.64
CA ARG A 72 20.09 -9.62 -1.09
C ARG A 72 19.18 -10.12 -2.21
N ASP A 73 17.88 -9.79 -2.15
CA ASP A 73 16.89 -10.22 -3.13
C ASP A 73 17.09 -9.48 -4.47
N VAL A 74 17.47 -8.20 -4.41
CA VAL A 74 17.83 -7.39 -5.60
C VAL A 74 19.05 -7.99 -6.30
N ARG A 75 20.13 -8.26 -5.55
CA ARG A 75 21.38 -8.80 -6.12
C ARG A 75 21.19 -10.17 -6.79
N ARG A 76 20.41 -11.06 -6.17
CA ARG A 76 20.09 -12.37 -6.76
C ARG A 76 19.33 -12.21 -8.09
N ARG A 77 18.38 -11.28 -8.16
CA ARG A 77 17.61 -11.03 -9.39
C ARG A 77 18.50 -10.48 -10.50
N GLU A 78 19.42 -9.58 -10.17
CA GLU A 78 20.43 -9.07 -11.12
C GLU A 78 21.34 -10.19 -11.65
N GLU A 79 21.78 -11.10 -10.77
CA GLU A 79 22.55 -12.29 -11.15
C GLU A 79 21.73 -13.21 -12.10
N GLU A 80 20.45 -13.44 -11.81
CA GLU A 80 19.55 -14.25 -12.66
C GLU A 80 19.33 -13.66 -14.06
N ILE A 81 19.21 -12.33 -14.17
CA ILE A 81 19.05 -11.64 -15.46
C ILE A 81 20.31 -11.77 -16.32
N ALA A 82 21.49 -11.69 -15.70
CA ALA A 82 22.77 -11.77 -16.41
C ALA A 82 23.04 -13.17 -16.98
N GLU A 83 22.47 -14.23 -16.39
CA GLU A 83 22.62 -15.62 -16.83
C GLU A 83 21.58 -16.04 -17.87
N TRP A 84 20.58 -15.19 -18.18
CA TRP A 84 19.50 -15.58 -19.07
C TRP A 84 19.97 -15.71 -20.53
N VAL A 85 19.89 -16.95 -21.04
CA VAL A 85 20.07 -17.26 -22.47
C VAL A 85 18.69 -17.49 -23.11
N PRO A 86 18.23 -16.58 -23.99
CA PRO A 86 16.90 -16.69 -24.59
C PRO A 86 16.81 -17.89 -25.54
N LYS A 87 15.66 -18.56 -25.54
CA LYS A 87 15.40 -19.73 -26.42
C LYS A 87 14.47 -19.37 -27.57
N THR A 88 13.65 -18.34 -27.38
CA THR A 88 12.65 -17.86 -28.33
C THR A 88 13.19 -16.75 -29.22
N ARG A 89 12.55 -16.55 -30.38
CA ARG A 89 12.80 -15.39 -31.25
C ARG A 89 12.62 -14.08 -30.48
N LEU A 90 11.51 -13.96 -29.74
CA LEU A 90 11.19 -12.79 -28.93
C LEU A 90 12.27 -12.48 -27.89
N GLY A 91 12.76 -13.50 -27.17
CA GLY A 91 13.84 -13.31 -26.19
C GLY A 91 15.11 -12.76 -26.83
N ASN A 92 15.47 -13.23 -28.03
CA ASN A 92 16.61 -12.71 -28.77
C ASN A 92 16.40 -11.25 -29.24
N GLU A 93 15.20 -10.88 -29.69
CA GLU A 93 14.87 -9.51 -30.09
C GLU A 93 14.91 -8.54 -28.90
N VAL A 94 14.42 -8.98 -27.74
CA VAL A 94 14.47 -8.21 -26.49
C VAL A 94 15.92 -8.01 -26.03
N LEU A 95 16.74 -9.06 -26.10
CA LEU A 95 18.17 -8.98 -25.74
C LEU A 95 18.95 -8.07 -26.70
N LYS A 96 18.59 -8.06 -27.99
CA LYS A 96 19.14 -7.10 -28.98
C LYS A 96 18.73 -5.65 -28.72
N GLY A 97 17.72 -5.42 -27.88
CA GLY A 97 17.22 -4.08 -27.54
C GLY A 97 16.19 -3.53 -28.53
N GLU A 98 15.52 -4.37 -29.32
CA GLU A 98 14.46 -3.93 -30.24
C GLU A 98 13.21 -3.41 -29.51
N TYR A 99 13.03 -3.80 -28.24
CA TYR A 99 11.96 -3.36 -27.36
C TYR A 99 12.54 -2.64 -26.15
N LYS A 100 12.10 -1.41 -25.92
CA LYS A 100 12.53 -0.61 -24.74
C LYS A 100 11.60 -0.85 -23.55
N SER A 101 10.32 -1.02 -23.82
CA SER A 101 9.28 -1.16 -22.81
C SER A 101 8.44 -2.40 -23.06
N LEU A 102 7.92 -2.99 -21.98
CA LEU A 102 6.96 -4.09 -22.05
C LEU A 102 5.65 -3.66 -22.74
N GLU A 103 5.29 -2.39 -22.64
CA GLU A 103 4.13 -1.84 -23.33
C GLU A 103 4.25 -1.93 -24.86
N ASP A 104 5.41 -1.59 -25.42
CA ASP A 104 5.67 -1.66 -26.87
C ASP A 104 5.50 -3.10 -27.38
N LEU A 105 5.96 -4.07 -26.57
CA LEU A 105 5.85 -5.49 -26.87
C LEU A 105 4.39 -5.93 -26.88
N LEU A 106 3.61 -5.52 -25.87
CA LEU A 106 2.19 -5.84 -25.78
C LEU A 106 1.36 -5.17 -26.88
N GLU A 107 1.72 -3.96 -27.31
CA GLU A 107 1.02 -3.25 -28.40
C GLU A 107 1.26 -3.89 -29.77
N LYS A 108 2.46 -4.44 -30.01
CA LYS A 108 2.71 -5.26 -31.21
C LYS A 108 1.97 -6.61 -31.19
N GLY A 109 1.47 -7.03 -30.02
CA GLY A 109 0.69 -8.26 -29.87
C GLY A 109 1.53 -9.54 -29.87
N GLU A 110 2.82 -9.44 -29.55
CA GLU A 110 3.70 -10.61 -29.42
C GLU A 110 3.32 -11.46 -28.20
N ILE A 111 3.43 -12.77 -28.33
CA ILE A 111 3.08 -13.71 -27.26
C ILE A 111 4.33 -14.00 -26.42
N ILE A 112 4.23 -13.74 -25.12
CA ILE A 112 5.31 -14.02 -24.17
C ILE A 112 5.27 -15.50 -23.79
N LEU A 113 6.36 -16.21 -24.06
CA LEU A 113 6.52 -17.64 -23.71
C LEU A 113 7.61 -17.87 -22.65
N GLU A 114 8.47 -16.88 -22.42
CA GLU A 114 9.54 -16.90 -21.42
C GLU A 114 9.21 -15.86 -20.35
N PRO A 115 9.06 -16.26 -19.07
CA PRO A 115 8.84 -15.28 -17.99
C PRO A 115 10.02 -14.33 -17.79
N GLU A 116 11.23 -14.74 -18.19
CA GLU A 116 12.46 -13.98 -18.08
C GLU A 116 12.43 -12.69 -18.93
N VAL A 117 11.69 -12.69 -20.04
CA VAL A 117 11.46 -11.49 -20.87
C VAL A 117 10.86 -10.35 -20.05
N VAL A 118 9.92 -10.68 -19.15
CA VAL A 118 9.26 -9.69 -18.30
C VAL A 118 10.20 -9.21 -17.20
N ASP A 119 11.05 -10.08 -16.67
CA ASP A 119 12.05 -9.72 -15.65
C ASP A 119 13.13 -8.79 -16.22
N TYR A 120 13.52 -8.98 -17.48
CA TYR A 120 14.46 -8.11 -18.17
C TYR A 120 13.87 -6.72 -18.44
N LEU A 121 12.64 -6.66 -18.96
CA LEU A 121 11.99 -5.39 -19.31
C LEU A 121 11.49 -4.60 -18.09
N VAL A 122 11.11 -5.29 -17.01
CA VAL A 122 10.61 -4.67 -15.77
C VAL A 122 11.32 -5.30 -14.55
N PRO A 123 12.51 -4.81 -14.17
CA PRO A 123 13.31 -5.40 -13.09
C PRO A 123 12.63 -5.30 -11.71
N GLU A 124 11.84 -4.25 -11.49
CA GLU A 124 11.18 -3.95 -10.21
C GLU A 124 9.74 -4.42 -10.13
N ILE A 125 9.45 -5.61 -10.68
CA ILE A 125 8.09 -6.12 -10.66
C ILE A 125 7.66 -6.53 -9.24
N LYS A 126 6.54 -5.98 -8.78
CA LYS A 126 5.93 -6.33 -7.49
C LYS A 126 5.09 -7.60 -7.65
N GLN A 127 5.11 -8.43 -6.62
CA GLN A 127 4.38 -9.69 -6.57
C GLN A 127 3.55 -9.76 -5.30
N GLU A 128 2.27 -10.14 -5.44
CA GLU A 128 1.40 -10.38 -4.30
C GLU A 128 0.65 -11.71 -4.43
N LEU A 129 0.60 -12.45 -3.33
CA LEU A 129 -0.18 -13.68 -3.22
C LEU A 129 -1.65 -13.39 -2.95
N ILE A 130 -2.53 -14.05 -3.71
CA ILE A 130 -3.95 -14.08 -3.40
C ILE A 130 -4.19 -15.23 -2.42
N TYR A 131 -4.72 -14.90 -1.25
CA TYR A 131 -5.14 -15.92 -0.30
C TYR A 131 -6.40 -16.59 -0.83
N ILE A 132 -6.31 -17.87 -1.19
CA ILE A 132 -7.47 -18.67 -1.64
C ILE A 132 -7.82 -19.75 -0.63
N GLY A 133 -6.84 -20.18 0.18
CA GLY A 133 -7.04 -21.14 1.24
C GLY A 133 -7.80 -20.54 2.42
N GLY A 134 -8.37 -21.43 3.21
CA GLY A 134 -9.03 -21.11 4.46
C GLY A 134 -9.25 -22.41 5.23
N THR A 135 -8.66 -22.53 6.42
CA THR A 135 -9.05 -23.58 7.35
C THR A 135 -10.06 -22.96 8.32
N PRO A 136 -11.27 -23.52 8.46
CA PRO A 136 -12.19 -23.09 9.51
C PRO A 136 -11.51 -23.34 10.86
N GLY A 137 -11.27 -22.27 11.61
CA GLY A 137 -10.76 -22.39 12.97
C GLY A 137 -11.81 -23.00 13.90
N LYS A 138 -11.38 -23.49 15.06
CA LYS A 138 -12.24 -24.07 16.11
C LYS A 138 -13.34 -23.14 16.65
N GLY A 139 -13.36 -21.86 16.26
CA GLY A 139 -14.36 -20.87 16.67
C GLY A 139 -14.97 -20.07 15.50
N GLY A 140 -15.06 -20.67 14.30
CA GLY A 140 -15.69 -20.04 13.13
C GLY A 140 -14.83 -19.00 12.39
N GLY A 141 -13.72 -18.54 12.98
CA GLY A 141 -12.75 -17.69 12.31
C GLY A 141 -11.98 -18.44 11.22
N ALA A 142 -11.99 -17.94 9.98
CA ALA A 142 -11.23 -18.52 8.88
C ALA A 142 -9.78 -18.01 8.90
N ARG A 143 -8.80 -18.90 9.12
CA ARG A 143 -7.39 -18.56 8.88
C ARG A 143 -7.12 -18.61 7.38
N ARG A 144 -6.87 -17.44 6.77
CA ARG A 144 -6.57 -17.34 5.35
C ARG A 144 -5.17 -17.89 5.07
N THR A 145 -5.07 -18.80 4.09
CA THR A 145 -3.82 -19.45 3.69
C THR A 145 -3.54 -19.11 2.22
N PRO A 146 -2.28 -18.88 1.81
CA PRO A 146 -1.95 -18.53 0.43
C PRO A 146 -2.33 -19.64 -0.55
N THR A 147 -2.16 -20.90 -0.15
CA THR A 147 -2.48 -22.07 -0.98
C THR A 147 -3.78 -22.75 -0.55
N LYS A 148 -4.56 -23.24 -1.52
CA LYS A 148 -5.74 -24.08 -1.28
C LYS A 148 -5.42 -25.54 -1.59
N MET A 149 -5.62 -26.42 -0.61
CA MET A 149 -5.48 -27.86 -0.82
C MET A 149 -6.72 -28.44 -1.51
N THR A 150 -6.49 -29.27 -2.51
CA THR A 150 -7.49 -30.06 -3.22
C THR A 150 -7.13 -31.52 -3.16
N ALA A 151 -8.12 -32.39 -3.07
CA ALA A 151 -7.92 -33.83 -2.93
C ALA A 151 -8.58 -34.58 -4.09
N ARG A 152 -7.86 -35.53 -4.69
CA ARG A 152 -8.42 -36.51 -5.63
C ARG A 152 -8.47 -37.87 -4.93
N MET A 153 -9.64 -38.52 -4.95
CA MET A 153 -9.81 -39.86 -4.39
C MET A 153 -9.36 -40.92 -5.40
N HIS A 154 -8.52 -41.85 -4.96
CA HIS A 154 -8.14 -43.06 -5.69
C HIS A 154 -8.50 -44.29 -4.85
N LYS A 155 -8.47 -45.48 -5.46
CA LYS A 155 -8.69 -46.77 -4.76
C LYS A 155 -7.74 -46.95 -3.56
N SER A 156 -6.50 -46.46 -3.68
CA SER A 156 -5.47 -46.55 -2.64
C SER A 156 -5.50 -45.40 -1.61
N GLY A 157 -6.44 -44.45 -1.72
CA GLY A 157 -6.55 -43.30 -0.81
C GLY A 157 -6.61 -41.94 -1.51
N ARG A 158 -6.48 -40.86 -0.71
CA ARG A 158 -6.56 -39.48 -1.21
C ARG A 158 -5.17 -38.97 -1.59
N ARG A 159 -5.05 -38.39 -2.79
CA ARG A 159 -3.87 -37.64 -3.21
C ARG A 159 -4.17 -36.15 -3.17
N PHE A 160 -3.33 -35.39 -2.46
CA PHE A 160 -3.48 -33.95 -2.31
C PHE A 160 -2.66 -33.19 -3.35
N LYS A 161 -3.22 -32.08 -3.81
CA LYS A 161 -2.54 -31.07 -4.62
C LYS A 161 -2.86 -29.69 -4.10
N LEU A 162 -1.88 -28.81 -4.15
CA LEU A 162 -1.95 -27.45 -3.67
C LEU A 162 -2.11 -26.50 -4.85
N ASN A 163 -3.11 -25.63 -4.77
CA ASN A 163 -3.35 -24.58 -5.74
C ASN A 163 -2.86 -23.25 -5.18
N ALA A 164 -2.13 -22.50 -6.00
CA ALA A 164 -1.70 -21.14 -5.69
C ALA A 164 -2.19 -20.19 -6.79
N VAL A 165 -2.49 -18.94 -6.42
CA VAL A 165 -2.73 -17.87 -7.38
C VAL A 165 -1.89 -16.67 -6.96
N MET A 166 -1.22 -16.09 -7.94
CA MET A 166 -0.36 -14.93 -7.76
C MET A 166 -0.72 -13.83 -8.74
N VAL A 167 -0.54 -12.60 -8.29
CA VAL A 167 -0.67 -11.40 -9.10
C VAL A 167 0.70 -10.73 -9.15
N VAL A 168 1.03 -10.20 -10.31
CA VAL A 168 2.27 -9.52 -10.61
C VAL A 168 1.91 -8.17 -11.23
N GLY A 169 2.64 -7.11 -10.92
CA GLY A 169 2.42 -5.81 -11.54
C GLY A 169 3.46 -4.76 -11.14
N ASN A 170 3.48 -3.65 -11.86
CA ASN A 170 4.42 -2.54 -11.67
C ASN A 170 3.77 -1.27 -11.09
N GLU A 171 2.50 -1.34 -10.66
CA GLU A 171 1.71 -0.18 -10.22
C GLU A 171 1.60 0.94 -11.27
N ASP A 172 1.90 0.63 -12.53
CA ASP A 172 1.92 1.58 -13.63
C ASP A 172 1.21 1.00 -14.86
N GLY A 173 0.00 0.48 -14.65
CA GLY A 173 -0.84 -0.03 -15.73
C GLY A 173 -0.46 -1.43 -16.24
N ILE A 174 0.50 -2.14 -15.64
CA ILE A 174 0.83 -3.51 -16.03
C ILE A 174 0.42 -4.50 -14.93
N VAL A 175 -0.40 -5.48 -15.28
CA VAL A 175 -0.82 -6.55 -14.36
C VAL A 175 -0.81 -7.90 -15.04
N GLY A 176 -0.33 -8.92 -14.34
CA GLY A 176 -0.49 -10.32 -14.69
C GLY A 176 -1.09 -11.14 -13.56
N ILE A 177 -1.85 -12.18 -13.90
CA ILE A 177 -2.39 -13.14 -12.93
C ILE A 177 -2.06 -14.56 -13.36
N GLY A 178 -1.62 -15.37 -12.42
CA GLY A 178 -1.21 -16.75 -12.65
C GLY A 178 -1.87 -17.69 -11.65
N LYS A 179 -2.31 -18.85 -12.14
CA LYS A 179 -2.78 -19.96 -11.30
C LYS A 179 -1.95 -21.19 -11.60
N SER A 180 -1.52 -21.89 -10.57
CA SER A 180 -0.77 -23.13 -10.70
C SER A 180 -1.28 -24.19 -9.72
N VAL A 181 -0.87 -25.43 -9.97
CA VAL A 181 -1.13 -26.58 -9.11
C VAL A 181 0.16 -27.38 -8.96
N SER A 182 0.55 -27.70 -7.73
CA SER A 182 1.73 -28.55 -7.45
C SER A 182 1.50 -29.44 -6.22
N ASN A 183 2.45 -30.34 -5.95
CA ASN A 183 2.44 -31.17 -4.75
C ASN A 183 2.99 -30.42 -3.52
N GLU A 184 3.87 -29.44 -3.75
CA GLU A 184 4.54 -28.65 -2.71
C GLU A 184 4.13 -27.18 -2.74
N HIS A 185 4.13 -26.53 -1.58
CA HIS A 185 3.69 -25.14 -1.43
C HIS A 185 4.59 -24.15 -2.19
N ARG A 186 5.92 -24.23 -1.99
CA ARG A 186 6.88 -23.30 -2.61
C ARG A 186 6.85 -23.42 -4.13
N VAL A 187 6.92 -24.65 -4.64
CA VAL A 187 6.87 -24.94 -6.08
C VAL A 187 5.55 -24.47 -6.70
N ALA A 188 4.42 -24.58 -6.00
CA ALA A 188 3.16 -24.02 -6.49
C ALA A 188 3.26 -22.49 -6.64
N ILE A 189 3.79 -21.79 -5.64
CA ILE A 189 3.93 -20.33 -5.68
C ILE A 189 4.86 -19.90 -6.84
N GLU A 190 6.02 -20.54 -6.98
CA GLU A 190 6.98 -20.25 -8.07
C GLU A 190 6.37 -20.48 -9.44
N LYS A 191 5.66 -21.59 -9.66
CA LYS A 191 4.94 -21.84 -10.91
C LYS A 191 3.82 -20.83 -11.16
N ALA A 192 3.15 -20.37 -10.10
CA ALA A 192 2.15 -19.31 -10.24
C ALA A 192 2.79 -17.97 -10.61
N LEU A 193 4.02 -17.69 -10.13
CA LEU A 193 4.80 -16.51 -10.53
C LEU A 193 5.10 -16.53 -12.02
N GLN A 194 5.67 -17.63 -12.49
CA GLN A 194 6.02 -17.81 -13.89
C GLN A 194 4.76 -17.65 -14.76
N GLN A 195 3.66 -18.31 -14.38
CA GLN A 195 2.39 -18.18 -15.10
C GLN A 195 1.84 -16.74 -15.07
N ALA A 196 2.02 -15.99 -13.99
CA ALA A 196 1.56 -14.61 -13.89
C ALA A 196 2.37 -13.68 -14.82
N LYS A 197 3.68 -13.88 -14.92
CA LYS A 197 4.57 -13.16 -15.84
C LYS A 197 4.23 -13.43 -17.31
N LEU A 198 3.84 -14.65 -17.65
CA LEU A 198 3.42 -14.98 -19.01
C LEU A 198 2.08 -14.33 -19.39
N ASN A 199 1.17 -14.15 -18.41
CA ASN A 199 -0.17 -13.59 -18.64
C ASN A 199 -0.26 -12.12 -18.24
N VAL A 200 0.70 -11.31 -18.66
CA VAL A 200 0.71 -9.87 -18.39
C VAL A 200 -0.20 -9.12 -19.38
N ILE A 201 -0.90 -8.12 -18.88
CA ILE A 201 -1.89 -7.32 -19.60
C ILE A 201 -1.60 -5.84 -19.33
N LYS A 202 -1.72 -5.02 -20.39
CA LYS A 202 -1.75 -3.56 -20.29
C LYS A 202 -3.15 -3.08 -19.93
N VAL A 203 -3.25 -2.33 -18.85
CA VAL A 203 -4.47 -1.76 -18.28
C VAL A 203 -4.53 -0.28 -18.65
N ARG A 204 -5.63 0.12 -19.31
CA ARG A 204 -5.91 1.53 -19.54
C ARG A 204 -6.42 2.19 -18.26
N ARG A 205 -5.78 3.30 -17.88
CA ARG A 205 -6.16 4.15 -16.75
C ARG A 205 -6.66 5.49 -17.26
N GLY A 206 -7.34 6.24 -16.41
CA GLY A 206 -7.80 7.58 -16.73
C GLY A 206 -8.75 8.15 -15.69
N CYS A 207 -9.31 9.32 -15.99
CA CYS A 207 -10.34 9.96 -15.17
C CYS A 207 -11.69 9.87 -15.88
N GLY A 208 -12.56 8.95 -15.43
CA GLY A 208 -13.89 8.73 -16.01
C GLY A 208 -15.07 9.19 -15.16
N SER A 209 -14.80 9.78 -13.99
CA SER A 209 -15.86 10.19 -13.08
C SER A 209 -16.45 11.53 -13.52
N TRP A 210 -17.77 11.64 -13.53
CA TRP A 210 -18.44 12.92 -13.80
C TRP A 210 -17.99 14.02 -12.82
N GLU A 211 -17.72 13.66 -11.57
CA GLU A 211 -17.38 14.59 -10.50
C GLU A 211 -15.94 15.13 -10.60
N CYS A 212 -15.08 14.53 -11.43
CA CYS A 212 -13.66 14.85 -11.48
C CYS A 212 -13.19 15.05 -12.91
N ASN A 213 -12.58 16.20 -13.18
CA ASN A 213 -11.98 16.52 -14.48
C ASN A 213 -10.48 16.85 -14.34
N CYS A 214 -9.76 16.08 -13.52
CA CYS A 214 -8.34 16.34 -13.25
C CYS A 214 -7.39 15.87 -14.35
N GLY A 215 -7.89 15.13 -15.35
CA GLY A 215 -7.06 14.59 -16.45
C GLY A 215 -5.99 13.58 -16.03
N GLY A 216 -5.97 13.15 -14.76
CA GLY A 216 -4.95 12.23 -14.24
C GLY A 216 -5.36 10.76 -14.24
N ASP A 217 -4.36 9.87 -14.28
CA ASP A 217 -4.52 8.41 -14.41
C ASP A 217 -4.74 7.69 -13.07
N HIS A 218 -5.61 8.23 -12.23
CA HIS A 218 -5.86 7.69 -10.89
C HIS A 218 -6.96 6.63 -10.85
N SER A 219 -7.90 6.67 -11.80
CA SER A 219 -9.08 5.80 -11.85
C SER A 219 -9.18 5.07 -13.20
N ILE A 220 -10.38 4.64 -13.54
CA ILE A 220 -10.75 3.98 -14.79
C ILE A 220 -11.52 5.01 -15.67
N PRO A 221 -11.39 4.97 -17.01
CA PRO A 221 -12.05 5.93 -17.90
C PRO A 221 -13.57 5.75 -18.02
N PHE A 222 -14.11 4.54 -17.89
CA PHE A 222 -15.55 4.28 -17.98
C PHE A 222 -15.95 3.05 -17.19
N LYS A 223 -17.25 2.90 -16.93
CA LYS A 223 -17.80 1.72 -16.24
C LYS A 223 -17.53 0.46 -17.07
N ILE A 224 -16.98 -0.57 -16.44
CA ILE A 224 -16.74 -1.85 -17.10
C ILE A 224 -17.18 -3.02 -16.25
N GLU A 225 -17.50 -4.13 -16.92
CA GLU A 225 -17.92 -5.37 -16.28
C GLU A 225 -17.01 -6.53 -16.72
N GLY A 226 -16.68 -7.40 -15.76
CA GLY A 226 -15.91 -8.62 -15.98
C GLY A 226 -16.61 -9.81 -15.33
N LYS A 227 -16.56 -10.97 -15.99
CA LYS A 227 -17.26 -12.18 -15.53
C LYS A 227 -16.38 -13.40 -15.64
N VAL A 228 -16.29 -14.17 -14.56
CA VAL A 228 -15.65 -15.49 -14.55
C VAL A 228 -16.51 -16.47 -13.75
N GLY A 229 -17.01 -17.49 -14.41
CA GLY A 229 -17.99 -18.41 -13.84
C GLY A 229 -19.28 -17.69 -13.41
N SER A 230 -19.67 -17.84 -12.14
CA SER A 230 -20.82 -17.17 -11.55
C SER A 230 -20.51 -15.78 -10.97
N VAL A 231 -19.24 -15.40 -10.87
CA VAL A 231 -18.82 -14.12 -10.29
C VAL A 231 -18.84 -13.05 -11.37
N LYS A 232 -19.50 -11.93 -11.08
CA LYS A 232 -19.48 -10.72 -11.90
C LYS A 232 -18.89 -9.58 -11.08
N VAL A 233 -17.98 -8.83 -11.68
CA VAL A 233 -17.34 -7.66 -11.08
C VAL A 233 -17.64 -6.48 -11.99
N VAL A 234 -18.13 -5.40 -11.39
CA VAL A 234 -18.38 -4.13 -12.07
C VAL A 234 -17.44 -3.10 -11.45
N LEU A 235 -16.59 -2.51 -12.27
CA LEU A 235 -15.70 -1.43 -11.88
C LEU A 235 -16.35 -0.11 -12.32
N LEU A 236 -16.44 0.83 -11.39
CA LEU A 236 -17.02 2.15 -11.59
C LEU A 236 -15.92 3.21 -11.38
N PRO A 237 -15.86 4.23 -12.25
CA PRO A 237 -14.92 5.33 -12.10
C PRO A 237 -15.28 6.18 -10.88
N THR A 238 -14.28 6.73 -10.21
CA THR A 238 -14.43 7.52 -8.98
C THR A 238 -13.59 8.78 -9.02
N PRO A 239 -13.98 9.85 -8.30
CA PRO A 239 -13.13 11.02 -8.12
C PRO A 239 -11.88 10.68 -7.28
N THR A 240 -10.89 11.57 -7.34
CA THR A 240 -9.64 11.46 -6.59
C THR A 240 -9.87 11.45 -5.07
N GLY A 241 -9.17 10.58 -4.34
CA GLY A 241 -9.11 10.62 -2.87
C GLY A 241 -10.11 9.70 -2.16
N VAL A 242 -10.87 8.90 -2.90
CA VAL A 242 -11.80 7.89 -2.36
C VAL A 242 -11.07 6.60 -1.95
N GLY A 243 -9.98 6.29 -2.65
CA GLY A 243 -9.24 5.04 -2.53
C GLY A 243 -9.93 3.85 -3.20
N ILE A 244 -9.34 2.67 -3.03
CA ILE A 244 -9.87 1.41 -3.58
C ILE A 244 -10.94 0.85 -2.65
N VAL A 245 -12.21 0.99 -3.03
CA VAL A 245 -13.36 0.44 -2.30
C VAL A 245 -13.69 -0.95 -2.85
N ALA A 246 -12.99 -1.95 -2.34
CA ALA A 246 -13.13 -3.36 -2.74
C ALA A 246 -12.83 -4.34 -1.59
N GLY A 247 -13.07 -5.64 -1.80
CA GLY A 247 -12.57 -6.68 -0.90
C GLY A 247 -11.04 -6.83 -0.98
N ASP A 248 -10.42 -7.39 0.07
CA ASP A 248 -8.96 -7.42 0.22
C ASP A 248 -8.24 -8.00 -1.01
N GLU A 249 -8.65 -9.16 -1.50
CA GLU A 249 -8.02 -9.81 -2.65
C GLU A 249 -8.16 -9.00 -3.94
N THR A 250 -9.30 -8.31 -4.11
CA THR A 250 -9.52 -7.41 -5.26
C THR A 250 -8.66 -6.15 -5.15
N LYS A 251 -8.49 -5.59 -3.93
CA LYS A 251 -7.61 -4.43 -3.72
C LYS A 251 -6.18 -4.72 -4.15
N LYS A 252 -5.67 -5.93 -3.89
CA LYS A 252 -4.32 -6.34 -4.32
C LYS A 252 -4.14 -6.24 -5.83
N VAL A 253 -5.12 -6.75 -6.59
CA VAL A 253 -5.09 -6.72 -8.05
C VAL A 253 -5.14 -5.29 -8.58
N ILE A 254 -6.08 -4.48 -8.08
CA ILE A 254 -6.30 -3.10 -8.56
C ILE A 254 -5.12 -2.20 -8.19
N ARG A 255 -4.53 -2.39 -7.00
CA ARG A 255 -3.33 -1.66 -6.57
C ARG A 255 -2.15 -1.94 -7.50
N LEU A 256 -1.88 -3.21 -7.78
CA LEU A 256 -0.80 -3.60 -8.70
C LEU A 256 -1.03 -3.09 -10.13
N ALA A 257 -2.27 -2.80 -10.51
CA ALA A 257 -2.61 -2.14 -11.77
C ALA A 257 -2.27 -0.66 -11.83
N GLY A 258 -1.88 -0.05 -10.70
CA GLY A 258 -1.64 1.39 -10.63
C GLY A 258 -2.90 2.23 -10.57
N ILE A 259 -4.03 1.62 -10.19
CA ILE A 259 -5.31 2.29 -10.00
C ILE A 259 -5.45 2.62 -8.51
N ARG A 260 -5.64 3.91 -8.21
CA ARG A 260 -5.72 4.43 -6.84
C ARG A 260 -7.14 4.51 -6.32
N ASP A 261 -8.08 4.94 -7.17
CA ASP A 261 -9.45 5.20 -6.79
C ASP A 261 -10.40 4.43 -7.72
N VAL A 262 -11.17 3.47 -7.18
CA VAL A 262 -12.23 2.76 -7.90
C VAL A 262 -13.30 2.26 -6.94
N TRP A 263 -14.55 2.31 -7.38
CA TRP A 263 -15.66 1.60 -6.76
C TRP A 263 -15.85 0.23 -7.42
N VAL A 264 -15.90 -0.82 -6.59
CA VAL A 264 -16.10 -2.19 -7.07
C VAL A 264 -17.44 -2.72 -6.56
N LYS A 265 -18.32 -3.09 -7.48
CA LYS A 265 -19.54 -3.85 -7.18
C LYS A 265 -19.34 -5.30 -7.60
N THR A 266 -19.52 -6.23 -6.68
CA THR A 266 -19.39 -7.67 -6.94
C THR A 266 -20.73 -8.36 -6.80
N TYR A 267 -21.05 -9.25 -7.74
CA TYR A 267 -22.25 -10.08 -7.73
C TYR A 267 -21.88 -11.56 -7.84
N GLY A 268 -22.76 -12.43 -7.33
CA GLY A 268 -22.57 -13.88 -7.34
C GLY A 268 -21.74 -14.39 -6.16
N MET A 269 -21.04 -15.51 -6.36
CA MET A 269 -20.37 -16.24 -5.27
C MET A 269 -18.95 -15.73 -5.00
N THR A 270 -18.86 -14.60 -4.28
CA THR A 270 -17.62 -13.89 -3.93
C THR A 270 -16.67 -14.67 -3.00
N SER A 271 -17.18 -15.68 -2.29
CA SER A 271 -16.37 -16.57 -1.45
C SER A 271 -15.26 -17.28 -2.24
N THR A 272 -15.46 -17.48 -3.55
CA THR A 272 -14.45 -18.05 -4.45
C THR A 272 -13.45 -16.99 -4.90
N ARG A 273 -12.53 -16.63 -4.01
CA ARG A 273 -11.52 -15.56 -4.19
C ARG A 273 -10.65 -15.69 -5.44
N GLY A 274 -10.33 -16.92 -5.86
CA GLY A 274 -9.59 -17.14 -7.11
C GLY A 274 -10.35 -16.61 -8.32
N ASN A 275 -11.62 -17.00 -8.47
CA ASN A 275 -12.46 -16.55 -9.59
C ASN A 275 -12.74 -15.05 -9.51
N LEU A 276 -12.87 -14.50 -8.29
CA LEU A 276 -13.04 -13.07 -8.09
C LEU A 276 -11.84 -12.28 -8.67
N ALA A 277 -10.61 -12.70 -8.36
CA ALA A 277 -9.43 -12.05 -8.91
C ALA A 277 -9.32 -12.16 -10.44
N PHE A 278 -9.64 -13.34 -11.00
CA PHE A 278 -9.71 -13.50 -12.45
C PHE A 278 -10.79 -12.61 -13.09
N ALA A 279 -11.94 -12.44 -12.44
CA ALA A 279 -13.01 -11.57 -12.93
C ALA A 279 -12.61 -10.09 -12.91
N VAL A 280 -11.79 -9.66 -11.95
CA VAL A 280 -11.23 -8.30 -11.89
C VAL A 280 -10.27 -8.08 -13.06
N VAL A 281 -9.35 -9.02 -13.30
CA VAL A 281 -8.41 -8.91 -14.43
C VAL A 281 -9.13 -8.94 -15.77
N GLU A 282 -10.20 -9.75 -15.90
CA GLU A 282 -11.04 -9.75 -17.10
C GLU A 282 -11.75 -8.40 -17.31
N ALA A 283 -12.24 -7.77 -16.23
CA ALA A 283 -12.81 -6.43 -16.29
C ALA A 283 -11.76 -5.41 -16.77
N LEU A 284 -10.52 -5.49 -16.25
CA LEU A 284 -9.42 -4.62 -16.67
C LEU A 284 -9.00 -4.87 -18.12
N LYS A 285 -9.00 -6.12 -18.58
CA LYS A 285 -8.74 -6.49 -19.97
C LYS A 285 -9.81 -5.92 -20.91
N ASN A 286 -11.07 -5.93 -20.48
CA ASN A 286 -12.17 -5.39 -21.27
C ASN A 286 -12.08 -3.87 -21.46
N LEU A 287 -11.44 -3.12 -20.55
CA LEU A 287 -11.18 -1.68 -20.73
C LEU A 287 -10.35 -1.37 -21.98
N SER A 288 -9.40 -2.23 -22.30
CA SER A 288 -8.56 -2.06 -23.48
C SER A 288 -9.30 -2.44 -24.77
N ARG A 289 -10.28 -3.34 -24.69
CA ARG A 289 -11.05 -3.86 -25.83
C ARG A 289 -12.22 -2.96 -26.22
N THR A 290 -12.87 -2.33 -25.25
CA THR A 290 -14.06 -1.51 -25.50
C THR A 290 -13.65 -0.17 -26.09
N LYS A 291 -14.22 0.13 -27.27
CA LYS A 291 -14.18 1.47 -27.84
C LYS A 291 -15.16 2.27 -26.98
N GLY A 292 -14.67 3.18 -26.15
CA GLY A 292 -15.51 3.92 -25.23
C GLY A 292 -16.68 4.55 -25.99
N ASP A 293 -17.91 4.25 -25.55
CA ASP A 293 -19.11 4.89 -26.09
C ASP A 293 -19.01 6.38 -25.76
N MET A 294 -18.66 7.18 -26.76
CA MET A 294 -18.89 8.62 -26.82
C MET A 294 -20.25 8.87 -27.46
#